data_AF-A0A9E5TMU0-F1
#
_entry.id   AF-A0A9E5TMU0-F1
#
_cell.length_a   1.000
_cell.length_b   1.000
_cell.length_c   1.000
_cell.angle_alpha   90.00
_cell.angle_beta   90.00
_cell.angle_gamma   90.00
#
_symmetry.space_group_name_H-M   'P 1'
#
loop_
_entity.id
_entity.type
_entity.pdbx_description
1 polymer ?
#
loop_
_entity_poly.entity_id
_entity_poly.type
_entity_poly.pdbx_seq_one_letter_code
_entity_poly.pdbx_strand_id
1 'polypeptide(L)' 'MKLSFDKASGIIVNVSGGGCPDIPYLHSELVDKKLTEARRPRDIGFTLCALMLDRALEECLLLWRGGG' A
#
# COMPACT_ATOMS: atom_id res chain seq x y z
N MET A 1 -1.77 6.57 7.16
CA MET A 1 -2.07 5.29 6.49
C MET A 1 -0.95 4.32 6.78
N LYS A 2 -1.23 3.02 6.93
CA LYS A 2 -0.22 2.00 7.20
C LYS A 2 -0.23 0.98 6.07
N LEU A 3 0.96 0.66 5.56
CA LEU A 3 1.21 -0.47 4.68
C LEU A 3 2.28 -1.32 5.35
N SER A 4 2.13 -2.64 5.33
CA SER A 4 3.12 -3.58 5.85
C SER A 4 3.38 -4.65 4.81
N PHE A 5 4.64 -5.02 4.66
CA PHE A 5 5.09 -6.00 3.68
C PHE A 5 6.13 -6.94 4.28
N ASP A 6 6.23 -8.14 3.72
CA ASP A 6 7.30 -9.08 4.02
C ASP A 6 8.61 -8.62 3.37
N LYS A 7 9.67 -8.48 4.16
CA LYS A 7 10.94 -7.91 3.68
C LYS A 7 11.66 -8.81 2.66
N ALA A 8 11.51 -10.13 2.75
CA ALA A 8 12.20 -11.05 1.86
C ALA A 8 11.55 -11.08 0.46
N SER A 9 10.23 -11.19 0.41
CA SER A 9 9.46 -11.34 -0.83
C SER A 9 8.99 -10.01 -1.43
N GLY A 10 8.83 -8.97 -0.60
CA GLY A 10 8.18 -7.72 -0.98
C GLY A 10 6.66 -7.84 -1.12
N ILE A 11 6.04 -8.89 -0.55
CA ILE A 11 4.59 -9.09 -0.59
C ILE A 11 3.91 -8.22 0.47
N ILE A 12 2.87 -7.49 0.07
CA ILE A 12 2.04 -6.68 0.96
C ILE A 12 1.18 -7.61 1.81
N VAL A 13 1.39 -7.59 3.12
CA VAL A 13 0.67 -8.45 4.08
C VAL A 13 -0.45 -7.70 4.80
N ASN A 14 -0.43 -6.37 4.78
CA ASN A 14 -1.50 -5.57 5.37
C ASN A 14 -1.52 -4.15 4.83
N VAL A 15 -2.73 -3.60 4.73
CA VAL A 15 -3.03 -2.20 4.50
C VAL A 15 -4.09 -1.78 5.49
N SER A 16 -3.88 -0.67 6.20
CA SER A 16 -4.90 -0.11 7.08
C SER A 16 -4.97 1.42 7.04
N GLY A 17 -6.17 1.93 7.27
CA GLY A 17 -6.50 3.35 7.25
C GLY A 17 -7.68 3.67 8.15
N GLY A 18 -7.88 4.96 8.42
CA GLY A 18 -8.98 5.42 9.25
C GLY A 18 -10.18 5.84 8.41
N GLY A 19 -11.33 5.19 8.62
CA GLY A 19 -12.68 5.70 8.32
C GLY A 19 -13.06 6.02 6.87
N CYS A 20 -12.13 5.99 5.91
CA CYS A 20 -12.40 6.29 4.52
C CYS A 20 -13.14 5.12 3.82
N PRO A 21 -14.15 5.40 2.96
CA PRO A 21 -14.92 4.37 2.27
C PRO A 21 -14.09 3.51 1.32
N ASP A 22 -12.96 4.01 0.80
CA ASP A 22 -12.12 3.26 -0.13
C ASP A 22 -11.27 2.17 0.54
N ILE A 23 -11.06 2.23 1.86
CA ILE A 23 -10.09 1.35 2.54
C ILE A 23 -10.38 -0.14 2.36
N PRO A 24 -11.63 -0.63 2.49
CA PRO A 24 -11.90 -2.04 2.27
C PRO A 24 -11.53 -2.51 0.87
N TYR A 25 -11.84 -1.70 -0.15
CA TYR A 25 -11.51 -2.00 -1.55
C TYR A 25 -9.99 -1.92 -1.81
N LEU A 26 -9.32 -0.88 -1.32
CA LEU A 26 -7.87 -0.74 -1.40
C LEU A 26 -7.15 -1.90 -0.70
N HIS A 27 -7.66 -2.34 0.45
CA HIS A 27 -7.11 -3.49 1.17
C HIS A 27 -7.20 -4.76 0.31
N SER A 28 -8.38 -5.07 -0.27
CA SER A 28 -8.55 -6.25 -1.11
C SER A 28 -7.72 -6.22 -2.40
N GLU A 29 -7.49 -5.04 -2.99
CA GLU A 29 -6.73 -4.91 -4.23
C GLU A 29 -5.20 -5.02 -4.02
N LEU A 30 -4.71 -4.71 -2.82
CA LEU A 30 -3.28 -4.56 -2.53
C LEU A 30 -2.68 -5.74 -1.76
N VAL A 31 -3.43 -6.35 -0.84
CA VAL A 31 -2.94 -7.49 -0.07
C VAL A 31 -2.59 -8.66 -1.00
N ASP A 32 -1.55 -9.41 -0.65
CA ASP A 32 -0.96 -10.50 -1.44
C ASP A 32 -0.34 -10.08 -2.78
N LYS A 33 -0.26 -8.77 -3.07
CA LYS A 33 0.49 -8.24 -4.21
C LYS A 33 1.91 -7.91 -3.82
N LYS A 34 2.84 -8.07 -4.75
CA LYS A 34 4.20 -7.57 -4.61
C LYS A 34 4.21 -6.05 -4.70
N LEU A 35 5.07 -5.37 -3.94
CA LEU A 35 5.19 -3.90 -3.96
C LEU A 35 5.35 -3.31 -5.38
N THR A 36 6.01 -4.05 -6.29
CA THR A 36 6.25 -3.64 -7.68
C THR A 36 5.10 -3.92 -8.64
N GLU A 37 4.14 -4.76 -8.25
CA GLU A 37 3.01 -5.21 -9.07
C GLU A 37 1.67 -4.66 -8.58
N ALA A 38 1.64 -4.16 -7.34
CA ALA A 38 0.47 -3.53 -6.75
C ALA A 38 0.04 -2.30 -7.55
N ARG A 39 -1.27 -2.18 -7.79
CA ARG A 39 -1.87 -0.97 -8.38
C ARG A 39 -1.59 0.22 -7.48
N ARG A 40 -1.39 1.40 -8.06
CA ARG A 40 -1.18 2.63 -7.31
C ARG A 40 -2.48 3.01 -6.58
N PRO A 41 -2.48 3.15 -5.24
CA PRO A 41 -3.71 3.51 -4.51
C PRO A 41 -4.34 4.81 -5.00
N ARG A 42 -3.55 5.77 -5.49
CA ARG A 42 -4.05 7.03 -6.06
C ARG A 42 -4.86 6.85 -7.37
N ASP A 43 -4.69 5.74 -8.07
CA ASP A 43 -5.37 5.47 -9.35
C ASP A 43 -6.68 4.70 -9.15
N ILE A 44 -6.89 4.12 -7.96
CA ILE A 44 -8.01 3.23 -7.66
C ILE A 44 -8.85 3.67 -6.45
N GLY A 45 -8.49 4.79 -5.81
CA GLY A 45 -9.24 5.39 -4.71
C GLY A 45 -9.50 6.88 -4.95
N PHE A 46 -10.50 7.41 -4.25
CA PHE A 46 -11.02 8.76 -4.42
C PHE A 46 -10.94 9.62 -3.14
N THR A 47 -10.41 9.05 -2.06
CA THR A 47 -10.28 9.69 -0.75
C THR A 47 -8.84 10.13 -0.47
N LEU A 48 -8.67 11.04 0.49
CA LEU A 48 -7.34 11.41 0.99
C LEU A 48 -6.56 10.20 1.51
N CYS A 49 -7.26 9.21 2.08
CA CYS A 49 -6.64 7.97 2.51
C CYS A 49 -5.95 7.22 1.36
N ALA A 50 -6.51 7.24 0.15
CA ALA A 50 -5.90 6.62 -1.02
C ALA A 50 -4.56 7.29 -1.36
N LEU A 51 -4.52 8.63 -1.37
CA LEU A 51 -3.28 9.39 -1.61
C LEU A 51 -2.22 9.14 -0.54
N MET A 52 -2.63 9.08 0.74
CA MET A 52 -1.73 8.79 1.84
C MET A 52 -1.21 7.35 1.81
N LEU A 53 -2.02 6.40 1.35
CA LEU A 53 -1.60 5.01 1.18
C LEU A 53 -0.64 4.85 0.00
N ASP A 54 -0.85 5.61 -1.07
CA ASP A 54 0.07 5.65 -2.20
C ASP A 54 1.46 6.15 -1.77
N ARG A 55 1.51 7.20 -0.95
CA ARG A 55 2.78 7.66 -0.36
C ARG A 55 3.45 6.59 0.50
N ALA A 56 2.67 5.81 1.25
CA ALA A 56 3.19 4.69 2.05
C ALA A 56 3.75 3.56 1.16
N LEU A 57 3.13 3.28 0.01
CA LEU A 57 3.63 2.32 -0.97
C LEU A 57 4.98 2.79 -1.56
N GLU A 58 5.10 4.07 -1.91
CA GLU A 58 6.37 4.65 -2.39
C GLU A 58 7.49 4.50 -1.36
N GLU A 59 7.23 4.78 -0.09
CA GLU A 59 8.23 4.56 0.97
C GLU A 59 8.60 3.09 1.12
N CYS A 60 7.64 2.17 1.08
CA CYS A 60 7.93 0.74 1.16
C CYS A 60 8.81 0.26 0.00
N LEU A 61 8.63 0.81 -1.21
CA LEU A 61 9.50 0.52 -2.35
C LEU A 61 10.94 1.00 -2.13
N LEU A 62 11.13 2.18 -1.52
CA LEU A 62 12.46 2.70 -1.17
C LEU A 62 13.12 1.85 -0.07
N LEU A 63 12.38 1.52 0.99
CA LEU A 63 12.84 0.67 2.08
C LEU A 63 13.27 -0.72 1.55
N TRP A 64 12.46 -1.33 0.69
CA TRP A 64 12.74 -2.67 0.16
C TRP A 64 13.94 -2.71 -0.80
N ARG A 65 14.26 -1.60 -1.48
CA ARG A 65 15.43 -1.49 -2.37
C ARG A 65 16.76 -1.19 -1.64
N GLY A 66 16.76 -1.13 -0.31
CA GLY A 66 17.99 -0.98 0.48
C GLY A 66 18.12 0.36 1.22
N GLY A 67 17.02 1.10 1.40
CA GLY A 67 17.01 2.27 2.28
C GLY A 67 16.49 1.92 3.67
N GLY A 68 17.29 1.31 4.55
CA GLY A 68 16.90 1.06 5.96
C GLY A 68 17.63 -0.06 6.66
#